data_AF-A0A645BJ38-F1
#
_entry.id   AF-A0A645BJ38-F1
#
_cell.length_a   1.000
_cell.length_b   1.000
_cell.length_c   1.000
_cell.angle_alpha   90.00
_cell.angle_beta   90.00
_cell.angle_gamma   90.00
#
_symmetry.space_group_name_H-M   'P 1'
#
loop_
_entity.id
_entity.type
_entity.pdbx_description
1 polymer ?
#
loop_
_entity_poly.entity_id
_entity_poly.type
_entity_poly.pdbx_seq_one_letter_code
_entity_poly.pdbx_strand_id
1 'polypeptide(L)' 'MFTLLYNARKVIGQLPQGDSGKTLSDFTDAGQIGPWAKDAMTLLVETGTVAGNNGALAPLSTATRAQMAQVLYNLLSE' A
#
# COMPACT_ATOMS: atom_id res chain seq x y z
N MET A 1 -7.20 -3.28 -0.20
CA MET A 1 -6.97 -2.13 -1.11
C MET A 1 -5.53 -2.10 -1.62
N PHE A 2 -4.52 -2.08 -0.75
CA PHE A 2 -3.12 -1.99 -1.15
C PHE A 2 -2.66 -3.09 -2.11
N THR A 3 -3.09 -4.33 -1.91
CA THR A 3 -2.77 -5.44 -2.82
C THR A 3 -3.39 -5.29 -4.21
N LEU A 4 -4.59 -4.70 -4.32
CA LEU A 4 -5.22 -4.39 -5.60
C LEU A 4 -4.39 -3.34 -6.36
N LEU A 5 -3.95 -2.28 -5.66
CA LEU A 5 -3.09 -1.26 -6.24
C LEU A 5 -1.76 -1.84 -6.72
N TYR A 6 -1.10 -2.64 -5.87
CA TYR A 6 0.15 -3.32 -6.21
C TYR A 6 -0.02 -4.23 -7.44
N ASN A 7 -1.05 -5.09 -7.45
CA ASN A 7 -1.29 -6.00 -8.56
C ASN A 7 -1.60 -5.25 -9.86
N ALA A 8 -2.38 -4.18 -9.80
CA ALA A 8 -2.68 -3.38 -10.99
C ALA A 8 -1.43 -2.69 -11.55
N ARG A 9 -0.65 -2.00 -10.70
CA ARG A 9 0.63 -1.37 -11.08
C ARG A 9 1.64 -2.40 -11.61
N LYS A 10 1.66 -3.61 -11.05
CA LYS A 10 2.48 -4.74 -11.51
C LYS A 10 2.11 -5.18 -12.92
N VAL A 11 0.81 -5.31 -13.22
CA VAL A 11 0.32 -5.76 -14.53
C VAL A 11 0.63 -4.74 -15.63
N ILE A 12 0.55 -3.44 -15.32
CA ILE A 12 0.88 -2.37 -16.28
C ILE A 12 2.38 -2.02 -16.33
N GLY A 13 3.23 -2.75 -15.59
CA GLY A 13 4.69 -2.55 -15.59
C GLY A 13 5.17 -1.27 -14.90
N GLN A 14 4.31 -0.61 -14.12
CA GLN A 14 4.60 0.65 -13.44
C GLN A 14 4.65 0.45 -11.92
N LEU A 15 5.49 -0.47 -11.45
CA LEU A 15 5.71 -0.55 -10.01
C LEU A 15 6.36 0.74 -9.50
N PRO A 16 5.90 1.29 -8.37
CA PRO A 16 6.48 2.50 -7.82
C PRO A 16 7.97 2.28 -7.55
N GLN A 17 8.76 3.31 -7.80
CA GLN A 17 10.19 3.34 -7.53
C GLN A 17 10.46 4.47 -6.55
N GLY A 18 11.35 4.22 -5.60
CA GLY A 18 11.70 5.18 -4.56
C GLY A 18 12.22 4.47 -3.32
N ASP A 19 12.79 5.27 -2.43
CA ASP A 19 13.22 4.83 -1.10
C ASP A 19 12.72 5.88 -0.09
N SER A 20 11.80 5.46 0.76
CA SER A 20 11.23 6.26 1.84
C SER A 20 12.08 6.19 3.12
N GLY A 21 13.07 5.30 3.16
CA GLY A 21 13.84 4.96 4.36
C GLY A 21 13.01 4.22 5.41
N LYS A 22 11.77 3.81 5.10
CA LYS A 22 10.88 3.08 6.00
C LYS A 22 10.66 1.65 5.53
N THR A 23 10.46 0.79 6.51
CA THR A 23 10.19 -0.64 6.37
C THR A 23 8.90 -0.99 7.10
N LEU A 24 8.36 -2.19 6.86
CA LEU A 24 7.18 -2.65 7.60
C LEU A 24 7.42 -2.69 9.12
N SER A 25 8.64 -2.96 9.58
CA SER A 25 8.98 -2.98 11.01
C SER A 25 8.82 -1.64 11.72
N ASP A 26 8.75 -0.53 10.99
CA ASP A 26 8.54 0.80 11.57
C ASP A 26 7.08 1.04 12.00
N PHE A 27 6.18 0.10 11.68
CA PHE A 27 4.75 0.21 11.97
C PHE A 27 4.31 -0.77 13.06
N THR A 28 3.59 -0.23 14.04
CA THR A 28 3.14 -0.96 15.25
C THR A 28 2.20 -2.13 14.96
N ASP A 29 1.51 -2.10 13.83
CA ASP A 29 0.52 -3.09 13.40
C ASP A 29 1.00 -3.96 12.23
N ALA A 30 2.29 -3.96 11.92
CA ALA A 30 2.86 -4.78 10.85
C ALA A 30 2.59 -6.28 11.03
N GLY A 31 2.45 -6.75 12.28
CA GLY A 31 2.07 -8.13 12.60
C GLY A 31 0.65 -8.52 12.16
N GLN A 32 -0.21 -7.55 11.86
CA GLN A 32 -1.56 -7.79 11.34
C GLN A 32 -1.59 -8.00 9.83
N ILE A 33 -0.47 -7.77 9.13
CA ILE A 33 -0.36 -7.95 7.69
C ILE A 33 -0.31 -9.45 7.38
N GLY A 34 -1.34 -9.93 6.68
CA GLY A 34 -1.38 -11.32 6.21
C GLY A 34 -0.23 -11.64 5.26
N PRO A 35 0.26 -12.91 5.20
CA PRO A 35 1.37 -13.29 4.34
C PRO A 35 1.19 -12.91 2.86
N TRP A 36 -0.04 -13.02 2.35
CA TRP A 36 -0.42 -12.67 0.98
C TRP A 36 -0.30 -11.17 0.65
N ALA A 37 -0.25 -10.30 1.67
CA ALA A 37 -0.15 -8.85 1.49
C ALA A 37 1.26 -8.32 1.76
N LYS A 38 2.18 -9.13 2.28
CA LYS A 38 3.51 -8.67 2.71
C LYS A 38 4.27 -8.01 1.58
N ASP A 39 4.45 -8.68 0.45
CA ASP A 39 5.23 -8.14 -0.67
C ASP A 39 4.67 -6.80 -1.19
N ALA A 40 3.34 -6.71 -1.29
CA ALA A 40 2.66 -5.49 -1.70
C ALA A 40 2.86 -4.36 -0.69
N MET A 41 2.67 -4.64 0.61
CA MET A 41 2.81 -3.65 1.67
C MET A 41 4.26 -3.20 1.81
N THR A 42 5.22 -4.13 1.74
CA THR A 42 6.66 -3.83 1.78
C THR A 42 7.01 -2.86 0.68
N LEU A 43 6.69 -3.19 -0.58
CA LEU A 43 7.02 -2.31 -1.70
C LEU A 43 6.38 -0.94 -1.52
N LEU A 44 5.08 -0.88 -1.20
CA LEU A 44 4.36 0.39 -1.10
C LEU A 44 4.86 1.28 0.06
N VAL A 45 5.36 0.70 1.14
CA VAL A 45 5.97 1.43 2.25
C VAL A 45 7.39 1.89 1.87
N GLU A 46 8.21 0.99 1.35
CA GLU A 46 9.58 1.30 0.93
C GLU A 46 9.60 2.38 -0.15
N THR A 47 8.65 2.36 -1.08
CA THR A 47 8.56 3.38 -2.15
C THR A 47 7.85 4.66 -1.71
N GLY A 48 7.42 4.74 -0.45
CA GLY A 48 6.72 5.91 0.09
C GLY A 48 5.30 6.13 -0.45
N THR A 49 4.77 5.16 -1.21
CA THR A 49 3.38 5.19 -1.69
C THR A 49 2.38 5.09 -0.53
N VAL A 50 2.78 4.45 0.57
CA VAL A 50 2.02 4.34 1.81
C VAL A 50 2.89 4.78 2.97
N ALA A 51 2.49 5.86 3.66
CA ALA A 51 3.22 6.41 4.79
C ALA A 51 2.65 5.99 6.16
N GLY A 52 1.46 5.38 6.19
CA GLY A 52 0.68 5.13 7.41
C GLY A 52 0.22 6.41 8.11
N ASN A 53 -0.43 6.26 9.26
CA ASN A 53 -0.85 7.36 10.12
C ASN A 53 -0.49 7.03 11.58
N ASN A 54 0.17 7.97 12.27
CA ASN A 54 0.57 7.81 13.67
C ASN A 54 1.29 6.48 13.98
N GLY A 55 2.17 6.03 13.08
CA GLY A 55 2.92 4.77 13.24
C GLY A 55 2.12 3.48 12.99
N ALA A 56 0.95 3.56 12.36
CA ALA A 56 0.11 2.42 12.00
C ALA A 56 -0.27 2.44 10.51
N LEU A 57 -0.37 1.25 9.90
CA LEU A 57 -0.81 1.05 8.51
C LEU A 57 -2.31 0.74 8.41
N ALA A 58 -2.92 0.37 9.53
CA ALA A 58 -4.30 -0.06 9.69
C ALA A 58 -4.74 -1.11 8.65
N PRO A 59 -4.01 -2.24 8.47
CA PRO A 59 -4.25 -3.19 7.39
C PRO A 59 -5.61 -3.90 7.49
N LEU A 60 -6.19 -3.98 8.69
CA LEU A 60 -7.51 -4.57 8.95
C LEU A 60 -8.65 -3.54 8.93
N SER A 61 -8.33 -2.25 8.76
CA SER A 61 -9.36 -1.22 8.70
C SER A 61 -10.21 -1.36 7.45
N THR A 62 -11.51 -1.11 7.60
CA THR A 62 -12.43 -1.16 6.47
C THR A 62 -12.24 0.08 5.60
N ALA A 63 -11.85 -0.14 4.35
CA ALA A 63 -11.80 0.93 3.36
C ALA A 63 -13.22 1.38 2.99
N THR A 64 -13.44 2.68 2.93
CA THR A 64 -14.70 3.25 2.43
C THR A 64 -14.76 3.17 0.90
N ARG A 65 -15.98 3.20 0.35
CA ARG A 65 -16.20 3.24 -1.11
C ARG A 65 -15.49 4.44 -1.76
N ALA A 66 -15.47 5.60 -1.08
CA ALA A 66 -14.80 6.80 -1.56
C ALA A 66 -13.28 6.62 -1.64
N GLN A 67 -12.65 6.01 -0.62
CA GLN A 67 -11.23 5.70 -0.64
C GLN A 67 -10.87 4.72 -1.77
N MET A 68 -11.68 3.69 -1.97
CA MET A 68 -11.51 2.74 -3.07
C MET A 68 -11.64 3.44 -4.43
N ALA A 69 -12.64 4.31 -4.61
CA ALA A 69 -12.81 5.08 -5.85
C ALA A 69 -11.62 6.00 -6.12
N GLN A 70 -11.09 6.68 -5.11
CA GLN A 70 -9.91 7.54 -5.26
C GLN A 70 -8.67 6.75 -5.69
N VAL A 71 -8.44 5.57 -5.08
CA VAL A 71 -7.31 4.71 -5.46
C VAL A 71 -7.45 4.22 -6.90
N LEU A 72 -8.66 3.83 -7.32
CA LEU A 72 -8.92 3.43 -8.70
C LEU A 72 -8.77 4.61 -9.67
N TYR A 73 -9.24 5.79 -9.31
CA TYR A 73 -9.09 7.00 -10.12
C TYR A 73 -7.61 7.34 -10.33
N ASN A 74 -6.80 7.35 -9.26
CA ASN A 74 -5.35 7.59 -9.34
C ASN A 74 -4.60 6.51 -10.13
N LEU A 75 -5.18 5.32 -10.29
CA LEU A 75 -4.61 4.23 -11.07
C LEU A 75 -4.98 4.34 -12.56
N LEU A 76 -6.20 4.79 -12.88
CA LEU A 76 -6.76 4.78 -14.23
C LEU A 76 -6.62 6.11 -14.98
N SER A 77 -6.29 7.20 -14.28
CA SER A 77 -6.30 8.55 -14.88
C SER A 77 -4.92 9.01 -15.38
N GLU A 78 -4.04 8.07 -15.73
CA GLU A 78 -2.79 8.35 -16.46
C GLU A 78 -2.99 8.28 -17.96
#